data_AF-A0A1B6NSU5-F1
#
_entry.id   AF-A0A1B6NSU5-F1
#
_cell.length_a   1.000
_cell.length_b   1.000
_cell.length_c   1.000
_cell.angle_alpha   90.00
_cell.angle_beta   90.00
_cell.angle_gamma   90.00
#
_symmetry.space_group_name_H-M   'P 1'
#
loop_
_entity.id
_entity.type
_entity.pdbx_description
1 polymer ?
#
loop_
_entity_poly.entity_id
_entity_poly.type
_entity_poly.pdbx_seq_one_letter_code
_entity_poly.pdbx_strand_id
1 'polypeptide(L)'
;MRLSTQLSTSLLVFLILVFAGSFIINVKLTREYVNEQLATHAQDTATSLGLSITPYLSEDNGIAVAETMVNAIFDRGFYQYITITDMEGNLLIERRNPNTVDTVPTWFTD
;
A
#
# COMPACT_ATOMS: atom_id res chain seq x y z
N MET A 1 4.38 27.30 44.91
CA MET A 1 4.92 26.14 44.17
C MET A 1 6.37 25.93 44.61
N ARG A 2 6.84 24.68 44.77
CA ARG A 2 8.24 24.41 45.13
C ARG A 2 9.10 24.30 43.87
N LEU A 3 10.37 24.70 43.94
CA LEU A 3 11.31 24.68 42.80
C LEU A 3 11.43 23.27 42.17
N SER A 4 11.39 22.22 43.00
CA SER A 4 11.38 20.83 42.54
C SER A 4 10.17 20.51 41.67
N THR A 5 8.99 21.01 42.03
CA THR A 5 7.75 20.78 41.27
C THR A 5 7.81 21.50 39.92
N GLN A 6 8.35 22.72 39.88
CA GLN A 6 8.51 23.49 38.64
C GLN A 6 9.50 22.82 37.68
N LEU A 7 10.64 22.34 38.19
CA LEU A 7 11.63 21.62 37.38
C LEU A 7 11.05 20.33 36.80
N SER A 8 10.37 19.52 37.61
CA SER A 8 9.75 18.27 37.15
C SER A 8 8.66 18.52 36.11
N THR A 9 7.81 19.54 36.29
CA THR A 9 6.77 19.88 35.32
C THR A 9 7.37 20.39 34.00
N SER A 10 8.36 21.28 34.03
CA SER A 10 9.01 21.77 32.81
C SER A 10 9.71 20.65 32.04
N LEU A 11 10.37 19.73 32.75
CA LEU A 11 10.98 18.55 32.14
C LEU A 11 9.93 17.64 31.50
N LEU A 12 8.80 17.41 32.18
CA LEU A 12 7.71 16.59 31.64
C LEU A 12 7.14 17.20 30.35
N VAL A 13 6.88 18.51 30.33
CA VAL A 13 6.40 19.20 29.13
C VAL A 13 7.40 19.08 27.98
N PHE A 14 8.69 19.27 28.27
CA PHE A 14 9.75 19.11 27.27
C PHE A 14 9.78 17.68 26.70
N LEU A 15 9.70 16.66 27.56
CA LEU A 15 9.67 15.26 27.11
C LEU A 15 8.43 14.95 26.26
N ILE A 16 7.26 15.47 26.61
CA ILE A 16 6.03 15.31 25.82
C ILE A 16 6.20 15.94 24.44
N LEU A 17 6.78 17.14 24.34
CA LEU A 17 7.02 17.80 23.06
C LEU A 17 7.99 17.03 22.17
N VAL A 18 9.10 16.55 22.75
CA VAL A 18 10.08 15.72 22.03
C VAL A 18 9.45 14.41 21.57
N PHE A 19 8.67 13.75 22.45
CA PHE A 19 7.95 12.53 22.12
C PHE A 19 6.95 12.75 20.98
N ALA A 20 6.10 13.79 21.08
CA ALA A 20 5.09 14.08 20.06
C ALA A 20 5.74 14.40 18.71
N GLY A 21 6.79 15.22 18.69
CA GLY A 21 7.53 15.53 17.47
C GLY A 21 8.16 14.28 16.84
N SER A 22 8.84 13.46 17.64
CA SER A 22 9.44 12.20 17.18
C SER A 22 8.38 11.23 16.66
N PHE A 23 7.26 11.10 17.37
CA PHE A 23 6.15 10.22 16.99
C PHE A 23 5.58 10.62 15.62
N ILE A 24 5.26 11.90 15.40
CA ILE A 24 4.72 12.39 14.12
C ILE A 24 5.70 12.12 12.98
N ILE A 25 7.00 12.40 13.19
CA ILE A 25 8.04 12.16 12.19
C ILE A 25 8.13 10.67 11.85
N ASN A 26 8.15 9.78 12.86
CA ASN A 26 8.24 8.34 12.65
C ASN A 26 7.02 7.79 11.90
N VAL A 27 5.81 8.25 12.23
CA VAL A 27 4.59 7.86 11.51
C VAL A 27 4.67 8.28 10.04
N LYS A 28 5.12 9.52 9.76
CA LYS A 28 5.28 10.01 8.39
C LYS A 28 6.31 9.18 7.61
N LEU A 29 7.48 8.92 8.20
CA LEU A 29 8.52 8.12 7.56
C LEU A 29 8.06 6.68 7.29
N THR A 30 7.33 6.10 8.24
CA THR A 30 6.77 4.74 8.08
C THR A 30 5.74 4.71 6.95
N ARG A 31 4.86 5.72 6.86
CA ARG A 31 3.89 5.84 5.75
C ARG A 31 4.61 5.94 4.40
N GLU A 32 5.63 6.78 4.30
CA GLU A 32 6.40 6.96 3.07
C GLU A 32 7.10 5.66 2.65
N TYR A 33 7.77 5.01 3.60
CA TYR A 33 8.42 3.72 3.39
C TYR A 33 7.44 2.63 2.94
N VAL A 34 6.28 2.49 3.58
CA VAL A 34 5.26 1.51 3.18
C VAL A 34 4.72 1.82 1.78
N ASN A 35 4.48 3.09 1.44
CA ASN A 35 4.03 3.48 0.10
C ASN A 35 5.07 3.15 -0.98
N GLU A 36 6.35 3.44 -0.73
CA GLU A 36 7.43 3.13 -1.67
C GLU A 36 7.58 1.61 -1.87
N GLN A 37 7.50 0.84 -0.79
CA GLN A 37 7.52 -0.62 -0.88
C GLN A 37 6.31 -1.17 -1.65
N LEU A 38 5.10 -0.66 -1.41
CA LEU A 38 3.90 -1.10 -2.14
C LEU A 38 4.00 -0.76 -3.63
N ALA A 39 4.53 0.42 -3.98
CA ALA A 39 4.76 0.81 -5.38
C ALA A 39 5.78 -0.10 -6.06
N THR A 40 6.90 -0.39 -5.39
CA THR A 40 7.94 -1.31 -5.90
C THR A 40 7.38 -2.72 -6.06
N HIS A 41 6.67 -3.24 -5.05
CA HIS A 41 6.02 -4.55 -5.13
C HIS A 41 4.99 -4.63 -6.27
N ALA A 42 4.19 -3.58 -6.48
CA ALA A 42 3.25 -3.53 -7.59
C ALA A 42 3.97 -3.56 -8.94
N GLN A 43 5.07 -2.82 -9.09
CA GLN A 43 5.88 -2.80 -10.30
C GLN A 43 6.56 -4.16 -10.57
N ASP A 44 7.15 -4.77 -9.55
CA ASP A 44 7.79 -6.09 -9.67
C ASP A 44 6.77 -7.17 -10.03
N THR A 45 5.56 -7.07 -9.45
CA THR A 45 4.44 -7.96 -9.78
C THR A 45 3.98 -7.74 -11.21
N ALA A 46 3.76 -6.49 -11.65
CA ALA A 46 3.35 -6.19 -13.02
C ALA A 46 4.39 -6.70 -14.04
N THR A 47 5.67 -6.53 -13.72
CA THR A 47 6.78 -6.99 -14.58
C THR A 47 6.84 -8.51 -14.66
N SER A 48 6.86 -9.19 -13.51
CA SER A 48 6.94 -10.66 -13.46
C SER A 48 5.69 -11.36 -13.97
N LEU A 49 4.50 -10.82 -13.67
CA LEU A 49 3.23 -11.29 -14.21
C LEU A 49 3.17 -11.09 -15.72
N GLY A 50 3.51 -9.90 -16.21
CA GLY A 50 3.56 -9.59 -17.65
C GLY A 50 4.47 -10.57 -18.41
N LEU A 51 5.68 -10.81 -17.90
CA LEU A 51 6.60 -11.81 -18.47
C LEU A 51 6.02 -13.24 -18.43
N SER A 52 5.30 -13.59 -17.36
CA SER A 52 4.75 -14.94 -17.16
C SER A 52 3.52 -15.23 -18.04
N ILE A 53 2.67 -14.23 -18.31
CA ILE A 53 1.48 -14.42 -19.16
C ILE A 53 1.78 -14.32 -20.65
N THR A 54 2.81 -13.57 -21.05
CA THR A 54 3.16 -13.30 -22.46
C THR A 54 3.17 -14.54 -23.35
N PRO A 55 3.77 -15.69 -22.96
CA PRO A 55 3.78 -16.88 -23.81
C PRO A 55 2.40 -17.44 -24.12
N TYR A 56 1.46 -17.28 -23.18
CA TYR A 56 0.12 -17.85 -23.28
C TYR A 56 -0.83 -16.94 -24.07
N LEU A 57 -0.60 -15.62 -24.11
CA LEU A 57 -1.53 -14.67 -24.74
C LEU A 57 -1.79 -14.93 -26.24
N SER A 58 -0.93 -15.68 -26.92
CA SER A 58 -1.09 -16.06 -28.34
C SER A 58 -1.81 -17.40 -28.54
N GLU A 59 -2.13 -18.12 -27.47
CA GLU A 59 -2.84 -19.42 -27.51
C GLU A 59 -4.36 -19.22 -27.41
N ASP A 60 -5.13 -20.13 -28.01
CA ASP A 60 -6.61 -20.08 -28.02
C ASP A 60 -7.23 -19.97 -26.61
N ASN A 61 -6.55 -20.53 -25.59
CA ASN A 61 -6.98 -20.49 -24.17
C ASN A 61 -6.11 -19.57 -23.30
N GLY A 62 -5.27 -18.73 -23.91
CA GLY A 62 -4.29 -17.89 -23.23
C GLY A 62 -4.85 -16.95 -22.18
N ILE A 63 -6.00 -16.34 -22.49
CA ILE A 63 -6.68 -15.40 -21.60
C ILE A 63 -7.17 -16.08 -20.32
N ALA A 64 -7.68 -17.31 -20.40
CA ALA A 64 -8.14 -18.05 -19.22
C ALA A 64 -6.96 -18.43 -18.29
N VAL A 65 -5.80 -18.73 -18.86
CA VAL A 65 -4.56 -18.97 -18.09
C VAL A 65 -4.12 -17.67 -17.38
N ALA A 66 -4.08 -16.56 -18.11
CA ALA A 66 -3.74 -15.25 -17.55
C ALA A 66 -4.71 -14.85 -16.43
N GLU A 67 -6.01 -15.06 -16.59
CA GLU A 67 -7.02 -14.78 -15.58
C GLU A 67 -6.81 -15.62 -14.31
N THR A 68 -6.47 -16.90 -14.45
CA THR A 68 -6.17 -17.78 -13.32
C THR A 68 -4.93 -17.30 -12.55
N MET A 69 -3.88 -16.86 -13.24
CA MET A 69 -2.69 -16.29 -12.62
C MET A 69 -3.01 -14.98 -11.91
N VAL A 70 -3.79 -14.09 -12.54
CA VAL A 70 -4.26 -12.84 -11.93
C VAL A 70 -5.04 -13.13 -10.67
N ASN A 71 -6.00 -14.06 -10.70
CA ASN A 71 -6.78 -14.45 -9.51
C ASN A 71 -5.86 -14.94 -8.38
N ALA A 72 -4.92 -15.84 -8.68
CA ALA A 72 -4.03 -16.39 -7.67
C ALA A 72 -3.14 -15.33 -7.00
N ILE A 73 -2.66 -14.34 -7.77
CA ILE A 73 -1.88 -13.21 -7.24
C ILE A 73 -2.78 -12.25 -6.47
N PHE A 74 -3.96 -11.92 -7.01
CA PHE A 74 -4.88 -10.96 -6.41
C PHE A 74 -5.43 -11.45 -5.08
N ASP A 75 -5.87 -12.71 -5.00
CA ASP A 75 -6.44 -13.32 -3.79
C ASP A 75 -5.44 -13.41 -2.62
N ARG A 76 -4.14 -13.44 -2.93
CA ARG A 76 -3.07 -13.55 -1.94
C ARG A 76 -2.38 -12.21 -1.65
N GLY A 77 -2.56 -11.22 -2.52
CA GLY A 77 -1.84 -9.96 -2.49
C GLY A 77 -2.64 -8.81 -1.87
N PHE A 78 -1.93 -7.75 -1.51
CA PHE A 78 -2.51 -6.51 -1.00
C PHE A 78 -2.67 -5.47 -2.12
N TYR A 79 -3.28 -5.87 -3.24
CA TYR A 79 -3.48 -4.98 -4.39
C TYR A 79 -4.84 -4.31 -4.32
N GLN A 80 -4.88 -3.02 -4.64
CA GLN A 80 -6.15 -2.31 -4.83
C GLN A 80 -6.82 -2.75 -6.13
N TYR A 81 -6.05 -2.94 -7.19
CA TYR A 81 -6.51 -3.51 -8.45
C TYR A 81 -5.38 -4.14 -9.23
N ILE A 82 -5.72 -5.11 -10.08
CA ILE A 82 -4.87 -5.63 -11.15
C ILE A 82 -5.69 -5.58 -12.44
N THR A 83 -5.11 -4.96 -13.47
CA THR A 83 -5.78 -4.75 -14.76
C THR A 83 -4.85 -5.18 -15.89
N ILE A 84 -5.39 -5.96 -16.83
CA ILE A 84 -4.72 -6.30 -18.09
C ILE A 84 -5.54 -5.69 -19.22
N THR A 85 -4.87 -4.93 -20.08
CA THR A 85 -5.45 -4.36 -21.30
C THR A 85 -4.70 -4.88 -22.51
N ASP A 86 -5.35 -4.85 -23.67
CA ASP A 86 -4.63 -4.98 -24.94
C ASP A 86 -3.85 -3.69 -25.27
N MET A 87 -3.16 -3.70 -26.42
CA MET A 87 -2.36 -2.57 -26.90
C MET A 87 -3.21 -1.37 -27.33
N GLU A 88 -4.51 -1.56 -27.56
CA GLU A 88 -5.47 -0.50 -27.88
C GLU A 88 -6.13 0.09 -26.62
N GLY A 89 -5.88 -0.52 -25.45
CA GLY A 89 -6.44 -0.13 -24.17
C GLY A 89 -7.78 -0.80 -23.84
N ASN A 90 -8.21 -1.79 -24.62
CA ASN A 90 -9.42 -2.55 -24.30
C ASN A 90 -9.16 -3.43 -23.08
N LEU A 91 -10.11 -3.45 -22.15
CA LEU A 91 -10.03 -4.22 -20.92
C LEU A 91 -10.15 -5.72 -21.23
N LEU A 92 -9.14 -6.49 -20.84
CA LEU A 92 -9.14 -7.94 -20.95
C LEU A 92 -9.50 -8.60 -19.63
N ILE A 93 -8.84 -8.19 -18.53
CA ILE A 93 -9.06 -8.73 -17.18
C ILE A 93 -9.01 -7.58 -16.17
N GLU A 94 -9.96 -7.56 -15.23
CA GLU A 94 -9.94 -6.65 -14.06
C GLU A 94 -10.21 -7.41 -12.76
N ARG A 95 -9.42 -7.11 -11.73
CA ARG A 95 -9.72 -7.40 -10.32
C ARG A 95 -9.53 -6.14 -9.50
N ARG A 96 -10.46 -5.85 -8.59
CA ARG A 96 -10.49 -4.62 -7.80
C ARG A 96 -11.06 -4.87 -6.41
N ASN A 97 -10.38 -4.35 -5.41
CA ASN A 97 -10.82 -4.31 -4.02
C ASN A 97 -11.54 -2.98 -3.74
N PRO A 98 -12.48 -2.95 -2.77
CA PRO A 98 -13.15 -1.71 -2.37
C PRO A 98 -12.16 -0.69 -1.79
N ASN A 99 -12.45 0.59 -1.99
CA ASN A 99 -11.59 1.70 -1.57
C ASN A 99 -11.70 2.07 -0.08
N THR A 100 -12.59 1.41 0.67
CA THR A 100 -12.91 1.83 2.04
C THR A 100 -12.30 0.91 3.08
N VAL A 101 -11.62 1.52 4.04
CA VAL A 101 -11.23 0.89 5.30
C VAL A 101 -12.18 1.45 6.36
N ASP A 102 -13.34 0.82 6.51
CA ASP A 102 -14.46 1.32 7.34
C ASP A 102 -14.12 1.49 8.84
N THR A 103 -12.94 1.05 9.27
CA THR A 103 -12.52 0.98 10.67
C THR A 103 -11.57 2.09 11.12
N VAL A 104 -11.08 2.95 10.21
CA VAL A 104 -10.11 4.01 10.56
C VAL A 104 -10.81 5.36 10.73
N PRO A 105 -10.60 6.07 11.85
CA PRO A 105 -11.16 7.41 12.05
C PRO A 105 -10.67 8.42 11.00
N THR A 106 -11.56 9.32 10.58
CA THR A 106 -11.28 10.30 9.51
C THR A 106 -10.10 11.23 9.81
N TRP A 107 -9.95 11.65 11.07
CA TRP A 107 -8.84 12.50 11.49
C TRP A 107 -7.44 11.91 11.23
N PHE A 108 -7.36 10.58 11.02
CA PHE A 108 -6.11 9.88 10.72
C PHE A 108 -5.92 9.63 9.22
N THR A 109 -7.00 9.58 8.44
CA THR A 109 -6.95 9.34 6.99
C THR A 109 -6.78 10.63 6.18
N ASP A 110 -7.23 11.77 6.73
CA ASP A 110 -7.10 13.11 6.13
C ASP A 110 -5.67 13.67 6.29
#